data_AF-A0A7X8YPF5-F1
#
_entry.id   AF-A0A7X8YPF5-F1
#
_cell.length_a   1.000
_cell.length_b   1.000
_cell.length_c   1.000
_cell.angle_alpha   90.00
_cell.angle_beta   90.00
_cell.angle_gamma   90.00
#
_symmetry.space_group_name_H-M   'P 1'
#
loop_
_entity.id
_entity.type
_entity.pdbx_description
1 polymer ?
#
loop_
_entity_poly.entity_id
_entity_poly.type
_entity_poly.pdbx_seq_one_letter_code
_entity_poly.pdbx_strand_id
1 'polypeptide(L)'
;MSKDKGDSIQQLLKERLDLFREIQAVSAWQLEICQHDEADDPLIEKMLELITERQTLMEGIDLINERISHLQETDSSVNTGDGWSEEQQIAVVINSNDEICLTWLRNKSKEVVGMIQKNRANRAAADAYQMEGPADLAWFVDKKK
;
A
#
# COMPACT_ATOMS: atom_id res chain seq x y z
N MET A 1 28.42 -0.70 36.99
CA MET A 1 27.88 0.57 36.47
C MET A 1 27.80 0.44 34.97
N SER A 2 26.62 0.09 34.45
CA SER A 2 26.39 -0.05 33.01
C SER A 2 26.42 1.35 32.40
N LYS A 3 27.41 1.64 31.54
CA LYS A 3 27.37 2.81 30.68
C LYS A 3 26.38 2.48 29.58
N ASP A 4 25.10 2.77 29.85
CA ASP A 4 24.12 2.89 28.80
C ASP A 4 24.60 4.07 27.93
N LYS A 5 25.21 3.76 26.79
CA LYS A 5 25.55 4.76 25.79
C LYS A 5 24.22 5.14 25.16
N GLY A 6 23.48 6.04 25.80
CA GLY A 6 22.28 6.62 25.20
C GLY A 6 22.66 7.19 23.84
N ASP A 7 21.98 6.73 22.79
CA ASP A 7 22.18 7.25 21.43
C ASP A 7 22.00 8.77 21.48
N SER A 8 22.91 9.50 20.85
CA SER A 8 22.77 10.95 20.76
C SER A 8 21.57 11.31 19.89
N ILE A 9 20.93 12.45 20.15
CA ILE A 9 19.77 12.89 19.36
C ILE A 9 20.12 13.10 17.89
N GLN A 10 21.36 13.52 17.61
CA GLN A 10 21.87 13.61 16.24
C GLN A 10 21.93 12.24 15.54
N GLN A 11 22.26 11.19 16.28
CA GLN A 11 22.26 9.82 15.75
C GLN A 11 20.82 9.35 15.48
N LEU A 12 19.89 9.57 16.41
CA LEU A 12 18.48 9.25 16.22
C LEU A 12 17.86 9.99 15.02
N LEU A 13 18.16 11.29 14.87
CA LEU A 13 17.69 12.07 13.71
C LEU A 13 18.26 11.53 12.39
N LYS A 14 19.53 11.10 12.39
CA LYS A 14 20.14 10.48 11.21
C LYS A 14 19.46 9.14 10.87
N GLU A 15 19.27 8.28 11.87
CA GLU A 15 18.57 7.00 11.70
C GLU A 15 17.15 7.21 11.17
N ARG A 16 16.43 8.21 11.68
CA ARG A 16 15.08 8.55 11.18
C ARG A 16 15.10 8.99 9.72
N LEU A 17 16.04 9.85 9.34
CA LEU A 17 16.20 10.31 7.96
C LEU A 17 16.53 9.14 7.01
N ASP A 18 17.39 8.22 7.43
CA ASP A 18 17.72 7.03 6.64
C ASP A 18 16.48 6.14 6.45
N LEU A 19 15.63 5.96 7.47
CA LEU A 19 14.33 5.27 7.32
C LEU A 19 13.39 5.99 6.34
N PHE A 20 13.34 7.33 6.35
CA PHE A 20 12.56 8.08 5.35
C PHE A 20 13.04 7.81 3.92
N ARG A 21 14.36 7.75 3.71
CA ARG A 21 14.94 7.41 2.39
C ARG A 21 14.61 5.97 1.98
N GLU A 22 14.59 5.04 2.92
CA GLU A 22 14.16 3.65 2.65
C GLU A 22 12.68 3.60 2.24
N ILE A 23 11.79 4.33 2.95
CA ILE A 23 10.37 4.43 2.56
C ILE A 23 10.24 5.07 1.17
N GLN A 24 11.05 6.06 0.84
CA GLN A 24 11.06 6.66 -0.49
C GLN A 24 11.41 5.64 -1.58
N ALA A 25 12.41 4.78 -1.34
CA ALA A 25 12.78 3.72 -2.26
C ALA A 25 11.64 2.70 -2.43
N VAL A 26 11.02 2.27 -1.33
CA VAL A 26 9.84 1.38 -1.38
C VAL A 26 8.69 2.02 -2.18
N SER A 27 8.42 3.30 -1.93
CA SER A 27 7.39 4.06 -2.66
C SER A 27 7.68 4.15 -4.17
N ALA A 28 8.96 4.28 -4.57
CA ALA A 28 9.35 4.26 -5.97
C ALA A 28 9.11 2.88 -6.62
N TRP A 29 9.46 1.78 -5.94
CA TRP A 29 9.15 0.42 -6.41
C TRP A 29 7.64 0.16 -6.53
N GLN A 30 6.86 0.64 -5.55
CA GLN A 30 5.40 0.56 -5.61
C GLN A 30 4.87 1.30 -6.85
N LEU A 31 5.38 2.51 -7.13
CA LEU A 31 5.03 3.27 -8.31
C LEU A 31 5.35 2.51 -9.62
N GLU A 32 6.52 1.90 -9.72
CA GLU A 32 6.91 1.10 -10.89
C GLU A 32 5.88 -0.02 -11.14
N ILE A 33 5.48 -0.75 -10.10
CA ILE A 33 4.43 -1.78 -10.20
C ILE A 33 3.10 -1.17 -10.66
N CYS A 34 2.71 -0.01 -10.10
CA CYS A 34 1.47 0.69 -10.48
C CYS A 34 1.49 1.21 -11.94
N GLN A 35 2.66 1.36 -12.55
CA GLN A 35 2.81 1.78 -13.95
C GLN A 35 2.76 0.62 -14.93
N HIS A 36 2.81 -0.63 -14.47
CA HIS A 36 2.57 -1.80 -15.31
C HIS A 36 1.06 -1.94 -15.61
N ASP A 37 0.71 -2.02 -16.90
CA ASP A 37 -0.68 -2.13 -17.37
C ASP A 37 -1.35 -3.45 -16.93
N GLU A 38 -0.57 -4.53 -16.91
CA GLU A 38 -0.99 -5.86 -16.50
C GLU A 38 -0.31 -6.23 -15.19
N ALA A 39 -1.11 -6.39 -14.13
CA ALA A 39 -0.65 -7.02 -12.90
C ALA A 39 -0.83 -8.52 -13.05
N ASP A 40 0.27 -9.26 -13.05
CA ASP A 40 0.27 -10.70 -12.88
C ASP A 40 0.40 -11.06 -11.38
N ASP A 41 0.19 -12.33 -11.05
CA ASP A 41 0.25 -12.81 -9.67
C ASP A 41 1.59 -12.46 -8.98
N PRO A 42 2.77 -12.58 -9.64
CA PRO A 42 4.05 -12.16 -9.07
C PRO A 42 4.14 -10.67 -8.72
N LEU A 43 3.62 -9.77 -9.57
CA LEU A 43 3.62 -8.33 -9.29
C LEU A 43 2.70 -7.98 -8.11
N ILE A 44 1.59 -8.68 -7.96
CA ILE A 44 0.67 -8.51 -6.82
C ILE A 44 1.33 -9.00 -5.53
N GLU A 45 1.96 -10.17 -5.54
CA GLU A 45 2.72 -10.67 -4.40
C GLU A 45 3.82 -9.68 -4.01
N LYS A 46 4.56 -9.15 -5.00
CA LYS A 46 5.60 -8.16 -4.75
C LYS A 46 5.06 -6.87 -4.15
N MET A 47 3.90 -6.39 -4.62
CA MET A 47 3.23 -5.22 -4.03
C MET A 47 2.89 -5.45 -2.55
N LEU A 48 2.42 -6.65 -2.19
CA LEU A 48 2.09 -6.99 -0.79
C LEU A 48 3.34 -7.08 0.10
N GLU A 49 4.45 -7.60 -0.42
CA GLU A 49 5.75 -7.57 0.27
C GLU A 49 6.17 -6.13 0.56
N LEU A 50 6.13 -5.25 -0.44
CA LEU A 50 6.54 -3.85 -0.31
C LEU A 50 5.65 -3.09 0.69
N ILE A 51 4.35 -3.37 0.74
CA ILE A 51 3.45 -2.80 1.77
C ILE A 51 3.88 -3.24 3.17
N THR A 52 4.26 -4.51 3.33
CA THR A 52 4.71 -5.06 4.62
C THR A 52 6.04 -4.43 5.05
N GLU A 53 7.01 -4.36 4.13
CA GLU A 53 8.30 -3.70 4.35
C GLU A 53 8.11 -2.23 4.78
N ARG A 54 7.24 -1.51 4.07
CA ARG A 54 6.92 -0.12 4.41
C ARG A 54 6.34 0.03 5.81
N GLN A 55 5.44 -0.87 6.21
CA GLN A 55 4.85 -0.85 7.55
C GLN A 55 5.92 -1.03 8.63
N THR A 56 6.87 -1.95 8.43
CA THR A 56 8.01 -2.14 9.36
C THR A 56 8.89 -0.89 9.45
N LEU A 57 9.13 -0.19 8.33
CA LEU A 57 9.89 1.06 8.34
C LEU A 57 9.16 2.17 9.11
N MET A 58 7.84 2.28 8.95
CA MET A 58 7.02 3.25 9.71
C MET A 58 7.07 2.98 11.21
N GLU A 59 6.96 1.71 11.61
CA GLU A 59 7.11 1.31 13.02
C GLU A 59 8.50 1.68 13.58
N GLY A 60 9.55 1.53 12.77
CA GLY A 60 10.89 2.00 13.13
C GLY A 60 10.96 3.52 13.35
N ILE A 61 10.30 4.31 12.51
CA ILE A 61 10.21 5.76 12.67
C ILE A 61 9.45 6.13 13.95
N ASP A 62 8.35 5.45 14.25
CA ASP A 62 7.56 5.69 15.46
C ASP A 62 8.38 5.44 16.73
N LEU A 63 9.15 4.34 16.76
CA LEU A 63 10.06 4.04 17.86
C LEU A 63 11.14 5.11 18.04
N ILE A 64 11.74 5.60 16.94
CA ILE A 64 12.72 6.69 17.01
C ILE A 64 12.08 7.98 17.53
N ASN A 65 10.86 8.30 17.07
CA ASN A 65 10.13 9.48 17.53
C ASN A 65 9.81 9.42 19.03
N GLU A 66 9.45 8.26 19.55
CA GLU A 66 9.25 8.05 20.99
C GLU A 66 10.56 8.29 21.77
N ARG A 67 11.69 7.75 21.30
CA ARG A 67 13.00 7.95 21.92
C ARG A 67 13.44 9.42 21.91
N ILE A 68 13.24 10.13 20.79
CA ILE A 68 13.53 11.57 20.68
C ILE A 68 12.66 12.36 21.66
N SER A 69 11.36 12.05 21.72
CA SER A 69 10.41 12.74 22.61
C SER A 69 10.83 12.60 24.08
N HIS A 70 11.18 11.38 24.51
CA HIS A 70 11.67 11.12 25.87
C HIS A 70 12.95 11.91 26.20
N LEU A 71 13.87 12.03 25.23
CA LEU A 71 15.10 12.82 25.42
C LEU A 71 14.82 14.32 25.52
N GLN A 72 13.86 14.85 24.76
CA GLN A 72 13.45 16.25 24.81
C GLN A 72 12.73 16.61 26.12
N GLU A 73 11.95 15.68 26.68
CA GLU A 73 11.34 15.85 28.01
C GLU A 73 12.40 15.89 29.13
N THR A 74 13.51 15.17 28.94
CA THR A 74 14.61 15.10 29.91
C THR A 74 15.57 16.30 29.79
N ASP A 75 15.75 16.86 28.58
CA ASP A 75 16.61 18.00 28.31
C ASP A 75 15.96 18.98 27.30
N SER A 76 15.41 20.07 27.83
CA SER A 76 14.71 21.10 27.05
C SER A 76 15.64 21.98 26.18
N SER A 77 16.95 21.80 26.26
CA SER A 77 17.92 22.48 25.38
C SER A 77 18.10 21.80 24.02
N VAL A 78 17.51 20.61 23.85
CA VAL A 78 17.59 19.84 22.61
C VAL A 78 16.74 20.50 21.51
N ASN A 79 17.43 21.09 20.54
CA ASN A 79 16.81 21.63 19.32
C ASN A 79 17.05 20.68 18.14
N THR A 80 15.97 20.22 17.49
CA THR A 80 15.98 19.29 16.34
C THR A 80 15.95 19.99 14.97
N GLY A 81 16.08 21.32 14.95
CA GLY A 81 15.61 22.22 13.89
C GLY A 81 16.15 22.08 12.45
N ASP A 82 17.19 21.28 12.17
CA ASP A 82 17.76 21.19 10.80
C ASP A 82 17.31 19.96 9.99
N GLY A 83 16.94 18.85 10.65
CA GLY A 83 16.58 17.59 9.95
C GLY A 83 15.22 17.62 9.25
N TRP A 84 14.36 18.57 9.61
CA TRP A 84 12.97 18.60 9.15
C TRP A 84 12.80 18.93 7.67
N SER A 85 13.77 19.64 7.07
CA SER A 85 13.65 20.13 5.70
C SER A 85 13.80 19.03 4.64
N GLU A 86 14.68 18.06 4.86
CA GLU A 86 14.89 16.93 3.94
C GLU A 86 13.77 15.89 4.09
N GLU A 87 13.38 15.55 5.32
CA GLU A 87 12.27 14.63 5.60
C GLU A 87 10.96 15.14 4.96
N GLN A 88 10.71 16.45 5.00
CA GLN A 88 9.55 17.05 4.32
C GLN A 88 9.61 16.90 2.81
N GLN A 89 10.77 17.08 2.19
CA GLN A 89 10.93 16.89 0.74
C GLN A 89 10.68 15.43 0.35
N ILE A 90 11.23 14.48 1.13
CA ILE A 90 11.00 13.05 0.93
C ILE A 90 9.50 12.72 1.08
N ALA A 91 8.84 13.24 2.11
CA ALA A 91 7.41 13.02 2.35
C ALA A 91 6.53 13.52 1.19
N VAL A 92 6.88 14.65 0.57
CA VAL A 92 6.16 15.17 -0.62
C VAL A 92 6.27 14.19 -1.79
N VAL A 93 7.47 13.64 -2.05
CA VAL A 93 7.67 12.66 -3.13
C VAL A 93 6.88 11.38 -2.86
N ILE A 94 6.95 10.87 -1.64
CA ILE A 94 6.19 9.68 -1.22
C ILE A 94 4.69 9.89 -1.43
N ASN A 95 4.13 11.02 -0.97
CA ASN A 95 2.71 11.32 -1.13
C ASN A 95 2.29 11.37 -2.61
N SER A 96 3.11 11.97 -3.47
CA SER A 96 2.82 12.02 -4.91
C SER A 96 2.77 10.62 -5.53
N ASN A 97 3.68 9.72 -5.14
CA ASN A 97 3.69 8.34 -5.62
C ASN A 97 2.47 7.56 -5.11
N ASP A 98 2.12 7.76 -3.84
CA ASP A 98 1.00 7.08 -3.20
C ASP A 98 -0.33 7.45 -3.84
N GLU A 99 -0.53 8.71 -4.21
CA GLU A 99 -1.74 9.14 -4.93
C GLU A 99 -1.93 8.40 -6.26
N ILE A 100 -0.84 8.18 -6.99
CA ILE A 100 -0.84 7.42 -8.26
C ILE A 100 -1.20 5.96 -7.96
N CYS A 101 -0.52 5.34 -7.01
CA CYS A 101 -0.76 3.94 -6.66
C CYS A 101 -2.16 3.68 -6.09
N LEU A 102 -2.70 4.60 -5.29
CA LEU A 102 -4.07 4.52 -4.79
C LEU A 102 -5.10 4.58 -5.93
N THR A 103 -4.84 5.42 -6.93
CA THR A 103 -5.69 5.51 -8.12
C THR A 103 -5.66 4.19 -8.91
N TRP A 104 -4.47 3.63 -9.10
CA TRP A 104 -4.30 2.33 -9.76
C TRP A 104 -5.00 1.19 -9.00
N LEU A 105 -4.79 1.08 -7.68
CA LEU A 105 -5.44 0.07 -6.82
C LEU A 105 -6.97 0.15 -6.89
N ARG A 106 -7.53 1.37 -6.89
CA ARG A 106 -8.98 1.58 -7.02
C ARG A 106 -9.49 1.10 -8.38
N ASN A 107 -8.73 1.31 -9.46
CA ASN A 107 -9.12 0.86 -10.79
C ASN A 107 -9.06 -0.67 -10.91
N LYS A 108 -7.99 -1.31 -10.43
CA LYS A 108 -7.88 -2.77 -10.38
C LYS A 108 -8.97 -3.41 -9.52
N SER A 109 -9.31 -2.82 -8.38
CA SER A 109 -10.42 -3.28 -7.54
C SER A 109 -11.76 -3.27 -8.30
N LYS A 110 -12.05 -2.20 -9.06
CA LYS A 110 -13.25 -2.13 -9.91
C LYS A 110 -13.26 -3.21 -11.00
N GLU A 111 -12.11 -3.47 -11.61
CA GLU A 111 -11.96 -4.52 -12.63
C GLU A 111 -12.28 -5.91 -12.07
N VAL A 112 -11.70 -6.24 -10.91
CA VAL A 112 -11.97 -7.51 -10.20
C VAL A 112 -13.45 -7.66 -9.86
N VAL A 113 -14.09 -6.61 -9.35
CA VAL A 113 -15.55 -6.62 -9.09
C VAL A 113 -16.34 -6.90 -10.37
N GLY A 114 -15.96 -6.29 -11.49
CA GLY A 114 -16.57 -6.54 -12.80
C GLY A 114 -16.40 -7.99 -13.27
N MET A 115 -15.22 -8.58 -13.07
CA MET A 115 -14.95 -9.98 -13.38
C MET A 115 -15.79 -10.93 -12.53
N ILE A 116 -15.93 -10.67 -11.22
CA ILE A 116 -16.78 -11.46 -10.32
C ILE A 116 -18.23 -11.42 -10.78
N GLN A 117 -18.74 -10.24 -11.17
CA GLN A 117 -20.10 -10.09 -11.68
C GLN A 117 -20.31 -10.89 -12.98
N LYS A 118 -19.37 -10.81 -13.93
CA LYS A 118 -19.41 -11.62 -15.16
C LYS A 118 -19.38 -13.12 -14.86
N ASN A 119 -18.54 -13.55 -13.93
CA ASN A 119 -18.44 -14.97 -13.54
C ASN A 119 -19.77 -15.46 -12.94
N ARG A 120 -20.41 -14.67 -12.06
CA ARG A 120 -21.74 -14.99 -11.52
C ARG A 120 -22.81 -15.10 -12.61
N ALA A 121 -22.80 -14.17 -13.57
CA ALA A 121 -23.72 -14.21 -14.71
C ALA A 121 -23.48 -15.45 -15.60
N ASN A 122 -22.21 -15.79 -15.85
CA ASN A 122 -21.84 -16.99 -16.60
C ASN A 122 -22.27 -18.27 -15.89
N ARG A 123 -22.13 -18.33 -14.56
CA ARG A 123 -22.60 -19.47 -13.76
C ARG A 123 -24.12 -19.60 -13.85
N ALA A 124 -24.86 -18.51 -13.67
CA ALA A 124 -26.31 -18.52 -13.82
C ALA A 124 -26.76 -18.95 -15.22
N ALA A 125 -26.05 -18.50 -16.27
CA ALA A 125 -26.30 -18.93 -17.64
C ALA A 125 -25.98 -20.43 -17.84
N ALA A 126 -24.85 -20.91 -17.32
CA ALA A 126 -24.48 -22.31 -17.37
C ALA A 126 -25.49 -23.21 -16.65
N ASP A 127 -25.95 -22.80 -15.47
CA ASP A 127 -26.99 -23.50 -14.71
C ASP A 127 -28.30 -23.56 -15.52
N ALA A 128 -28.68 -22.48 -16.21
CA ALA A 128 -29.86 -22.44 -17.08
C ALA A 128 -29.75 -23.39 -18.29
N TYR A 129 -28.55 -23.59 -18.85
CA TYR A 129 -28.31 -24.58 -19.91
C TYR A 129 -28.29 -26.03 -19.41
N GLN A 130 -27.99 -26.24 -18.12
CA GLN A 130 -27.94 -27.55 -17.48
C GLN A 130 -29.25 -27.96 -16.80
N MET A 131 -30.23 -27.06 -16.70
CA MET A 131 -31.58 -27.45 -16.28
C MET A 131 -32.14 -28.45 -17.29
N GLU A 132 -32.29 -29.71 -16.87
CA GLU A 132 -33.12 -30.70 -17.56
C GLU A 132 -34.57 -30.21 -17.53
N GLY A 133 -34.92 -29.35 -18.48
CA GLY A 133 -36.30 -29.09 -18.82
C GLY A 133 -36.91 -30.34 -19.47
N PRO A 134 -38.21 -30.61 -19.28
CA PRO A 134 -38.87 -31.71 -19.97
C PRO A 134 -38.67 -31.54 -21.47
N ALA A 135 -38.41 -32.65 -22.18
CA ALA A 135 -37.95 -32.71 -23.57
C ALA A 135 -38.87 -32.07 -24.64
N ASP A 136 -39.88 -31.27 -24.25
CA ASP A 136 -41.00 -30.90 -25.13
C ASP A 136 -41.46 -29.43 -25.07
N LEU A 137 -40.76 -28.52 -24.40
CA LEU A 137 -41.16 -27.09 -24.42
C LEU A 137 -39.98 -26.16 -24.65
N ALA A 138 -39.71 -25.88 -25.92
CA ALA A 138 -38.87 -24.79 -26.38
C ALA A 138 -39.41 -23.44 -25.88
N TRP A 139 -38.87 -22.94 -24.77
CA TRP A 139 -39.18 -21.61 -24.25
C TRP A 139 -38.35 -20.55 -24.96
N PHE A 140 -38.75 -20.19 -26.18
CA PHE A 140 -38.45 -18.87 -26.75
C PHE A 140 -39.65 -17.97 -26.47
N VAL A 141 -39.58 -17.18 -25.40
CA VAL A 141 -40.51 -16.05 -25.22
C VAL A 141 -39.76 -14.80 -25.68
N ASP A 142 -40.00 -14.43 -26.94
CA ASP A 142 -39.73 -13.09 -27.47
C ASP A 142 -40.56 -12.09 -26.66
N LYS A 143 -39.92 -11.35 -25.76
CA LYS A 143 -40.52 -10.16 -25.14
C LYS A 143 -40.06 -8.91 -25.89
N LYS A 144 -40.74 -8.62 -27.01
CA LYS A 144 -40.86 -7.27 -27.54
C LYS A 144 -42.32 -6.82 -27.49
N LYS A 145 -42.62 -5.95 -26.52
CA LYS A 145 -43.61 -4.88 -26.61
C LYS A 145 -43.03 -3.64 -25.98
#